data_AF-A0A939BQM0-F1
#
_entry.id   AF-A0A939BQM0-F1
#
_cell.length_a   1.000
_cell.length_b   1.000
_cell.length_c   1.000
_cell.angle_alpha   90.00
_cell.angle_beta   90.00
_cell.angle_gamma   90.00
#
_symmetry.space_group_name_H-M   'P 1'
#
loop_
_entity.id
_entity.type
_entity.pdbx_description
1 polymer ?
#
loop_
_entity_poly.entity_id
_entity_poly.type
_entity_poly.pdbx_seq_one_letter_code
_entity_poly.pdbx_strand_id
1 'polypeptide(L)'
;MENTQDIRDLKNTLSYLHSELNRLETMAGTLSTVERQHYYKLTNFDQRDLMDIAVEEQNAARQLGTMKTMCLAMAEKIEAMKNALDGGNMQESAPRAETH
;
A
#
# COMPACT_ATOMS: atom_id res chain seq x y z
N MET A 1 19.37 4.33 26.91
CA MET A 1 18.51 3.14 26.68
C MET A 1 17.19 3.50 25.99
N GLU A 2 16.65 4.72 26.15
CA GLU A 2 15.41 5.20 25.48
C GLU A 2 15.48 5.17 23.94
N ASN A 3 16.56 5.70 23.33
CA ASN A 3 16.71 5.82 21.87
C ASN A 3 16.58 4.48 21.11
N THR A 4 17.04 3.36 21.70
CA THR A 4 16.98 2.04 21.06
C THR A 4 15.58 1.43 21.09
N GLN A 5 14.77 1.79 22.09
CA GLN A 5 13.38 1.33 22.20
C GLN A 5 12.50 2.08 21.19
N ASP A 6 12.68 3.40 21.07
CA ASP A 6 11.93 4.23 20.10
C ASP A 6 12.16 3.78 18.66
N ILE A 7 13.41 3.45 18.28
CA ILE A 7 13.73 2.92 16.95
C ILE A 7 13.05 1.56 16.70
N ARG A 8 13.01 0.70 17.72
CA ARG A 8 12.35 -0.61 17.60
C ARG A 8 10.84 -0.46 17.42
N ASP A 9 10.23 0.43 18.19
CA ASP A 9 8.80 0.69 18.11
C ASP A 9 8.42 1.29 16.76
N LEU A 10 9.23 2.23 16.25
CA LEU A 10 9.07 2.76 14.90
C LEU A 10 9.17 1.67 13.82
N LYS A 11 10.15 0.75 13.90
CA LYS A 11 10.28 -0.38 12.95
C LYS A 11 9.06 -1.30 12.98
N ASN A 12 8.52 -1.56 14.17
CA ASN A 12 7.30 -2.36 14.33
C ASN A 12 6.09 -1.66 13.71
N THR A 13 5.93 -0.36 13.95
CA THR A 13 4.86 0.45 13.34
C THR A 13 4.97 0.48 11.82
N LEU A 14 6.16 0.69 11.27
CA LEU A 14 6.37 0.68 9.81
C LEU A 14 6.06 -0.70 9.20
N SER A 15 6.46 -1.78 9.87
CA SER A 15 6.16 -3.15 9.40
C SER A 15 4.66 -3.43 9.42
N TYR A 16 3.96 -2.99 10.47
CA TYR A 16 2.51 -3.07 10.54
C TYR A 16 1.84 -2.28 9.41
N LEU A 17 2.20 -1.00 9.23
CA LEU A 17 1.65 -0.17 8.15
C LEU A 17 1.89 -0.76 6.76
N HIS A 18 3.07 -1.31 6.49
CA HIS A 18 3.37 -2.00 5.24
C HIS A 18 2.42 -3.18 5.00
N SER A 19 2.18 -4.00 6.03
CA SER A 19 1.27 -5.14 5.93
C SER A 19 -0.18 -4.71 5.67
N GLU A 20 -0.66 -3.67 6.34
CA GLU A 20 -2.02 -3.16 6.14
C GLU A 20 -2.20 -2.51 4.78
N LEU A 21 -1.21 -1.79 4.25
CA LEU A 21 -1.24 -1.25 2.88
C LEU A 21 -1.34 -2.36 1.84
N ASN A 22 -0.61 -3.47 2.01
CA ASN A 22 -0.73 -4.61 1.10
C ASN A 22 -2.12 -5.28 1.18
N ARG A 23 -2.71 -5.36 2.37
CA ARG A 23 -4.08 -5.87 2.52
C ARG A 23 -5.09 -4.96 1.81
N LEU A 24 -4.97 -3.65 1.99
CA LEU A 24 -5.83 -2.66 1.33
C LEU A 24 -5.67 -2.69 -0.21
N GLU A 25 -4.43 -2.81 -0.69
CA GLU A 25 -4.11 -3.01 -2.12
C GLU A 25 -4.86 -4.20 -2.70
N THR A 26 -4.78 -5.35 -2.01
CA THR A 26 -5.43 -6.59 -2.44
C THR A 26 -6.96 -6.45 -2.43
N MET A 27 -7.52 -5.82 -1.38
CA MET A 27 -8.96 -5.55 -1.31
C MET A 27 -9.43 -4.64 -2.44
N ALA A 28 -8.72 -3.53 -2.67
CA ALA A 28 -9.03 -2.58 -3.74
C ALA A 28 -8.94 -3.24 -5.13
N GLY A 29 -7.93 -4.07 -5.37
CA GLY A 29 -7.80 -4.84 -6.62
C GLY A 29 -8.94 -5.85 -6.82
N THR A 30 -9.33 -6.55 -5.76
CA THR A 30 -10.43 -7.51 -5.80
C THR A 30 -11.77 -6.81 -6.11
N LEU A 31 -12.08 -5.75 -5.37
CA LEU A 31 -13.31 -4.99 -5.57
C LEU A 31 -13.33 -4.33 -6.96
N SER A 32 -12.22 -3.76 -7.44
CA SER A 32 -12.14 -3.20 -8.79
C SER A 32 -12.48 -4.22 -9.88
N THR A 33 -12.09 -5.47 -9.67
CA THR A 33 -12.42 -6.58 -10.57
C THR A 33 -13.90 -6.94 -10.50
N VAL A 34 -14.49 -6.97 -9.30
CA VAL A 34 -15.92 -7.23 -9.09
C VAL A 34 -16.78 -6.15 -9.76
N GLU A 35 -16.48 -4.86 -9.56
CA GLU A 35 -17.28 -3.78 -10.17
C GLU A 35 -17.16 -3.75 -11.69
N ARG A 36 -16.00 -4.14 -12.25
CA ARG A 36 -15.90 -4.37 -13.71
C ARG A 36 -16.83 -5.48 -14.19
N GLN A 37 -16.95 -6.56 -13.42
CA GLN A 37 -17.88 -7.64 -13.76
C GLN A 37 -19.34 -7.17 -13.65
N HIS A 38 -19.67 -6.35 -12.65
CA HIS A 38 -21.01 -5.74 -12.52
C HIS A 38 -21.31 -4.84 -13.71
N TYR A 39 -20.39 -3.96 -14.10
CA TYR A 39 -20.50 -3.12 -15.30
C TYR A 39 -20.86 -3.96 -16.52
N TYR A 40 -20.08 -5.01 -16.84
CA TYR A 40 -20.33 -5.85 -18.01
C TYR A 40 -21.68 -6.56 -17.95
N LYS A 41 -22.09 -7.04 -16.77
CA LYS A 41 -23.40 -7.66 -16.60
C LYS A 41 -24.52 -6.66 -16.87
N LEU A 42 -24.43 -5.46 -16.32
CA LEU A 42 -25.46 -4.42 -16.45
C LEU A 42 -25.58 -3.91 -17.89
N THR A 43 -24.47 -3.75 -18.61
CA THR A 43 -24.49 -3.32 -20.02
C THR A 43 -25.07 -4.36 -20.99
N ASN A 44 -25.25 -5.61 -20.55
CA ASN A 44 -25.85 -6.66 -21.38
C ASN A 44 -27.38 -6.64 -21.37
N PHE A 45 -28.00 -5.76 -20.57
CA PHE A 45 -29.45 -5.60 -20.52
C PHE A 45 -29.87 -4.31 -21.23
N ASP A 46 -30.91 -4.37 -22.07
CA ASP A 46 -31.45 -3.20 -22.82
C ASP A 46 -32.30 -2.23 -21.96
N GLN A 47 -32.16 -2.29 -20.63
CA GLN A 47 -32.89 -1.41 -19.72
C GLN A 47 -32.08 -0.15 -19.43
N ARG A 48 -32.65 1.01 -19.75
CA ARG A 48 -31.98 2.32 -19.56
C ARG A 48 -31.58 2.57 -18.11
N ASP A 49 -32.41 2.17 -17.16
CA ASP A 49 -32.16 2.33 -15.72
C ASP A 49 -30.94 1.52 -15.24
N LEU A 50 -30.60 0.41 -15.93
CA LEU A 50 -29.40 -0.36 -15.63
C LEU A 50 -28.13 0.28 -16.21
N MET A 51 -28.25 1.15 -17.20
CA MET A 51 -27.11 1.83 -17.80
C MET A 51 -26.49 2.87 -16.85
N ASP A 52 -27.32 3.60 -16.10
CA ASP A 52 -26.83 4.57 -15.11
C ASP A 52 -26.06 3.85 -13.99
N ILE A 53 -26.60 2.73 -13.49
CA ILE A 53 -25.91 1.86 -12.52
C ILE A 53 -24.61 1.34 -13.11
N ALA A 54 -24.60 0.89 -14.38
CA ALA A 54 -23.38 0.42 -15.03
C ALA A 54 -22.28 1.50 -15.03
N VAL A 55 -22.63 2.77 -15.32
CA VAL A 55 -21.68 3.88 -15.27
C VAL A 55 -21.12 4.08 -13.86
N GLU A 56 -21.95 3.96 -12.83
CA GLU A 56 -21.51 4.02 -11.43
C GLU A 56 -20.52 2.89 -11.11
N GLU A 57 -20.81 1.66 -11.52
CA GLU A 57 -19.92 0.50 -11.33
C GLU A 57 -18.58 0.66 -12.06
N GLN A 58 -18.60 1.19 -13.28
CA GLN A 58 -17.38 1.48 -14.02
C GLN A 58 -16.53 2.55 -13.31
N ASN A 59 -17.18 3.56 -12.73
CA ASN A 59 -16.49 4.61 -11.98
C ASN A 59 -15.91 4.07 -10.67
N ALA A 60 -16.67 3.26 -9.92
CA ALA A 60 -16.21 2.58 -8.71
C ALA A 60 -14.97 1.71 -9.02
N ALA A 61 -15.01 0.92 -10.09
CA ALA A 61 -13.88 0.12 -10.53
C ALA A 61 -12.60 0.95 -10.77
N ARG A 62 -12.73 2.13 -11.40
CA ARG A 62 -11.60 3.05 -11.67
C ARG A 62 -11.05 3.64 -10.38
N GLN A 63 -11.92 4.05 -9.46
CA GLN A 63 -11.51 4.60 -8.16
C GLN A 63 -10.76 3.55 -7.34
N LEU A 64 -11.27 2.32 -7.28
CA LEU A 64 -10.62 1.20 -6.61
C LEU A 64 -9.26 0.83 -7.24
N GLY A 65 -9.14 0.90 -8.58
CA GLY A 65 -7.85 0.75 -9.25
C GLY A 65 -6.84 1.85 -8.87
N THR A 66 -7.32 3.07 -8.66
CA THR A 66 -6.49 4.19 -8.17
C THR A 66 -6.05 3.95 -6.73
N MET A 67 -6.97 3.54 -5.85
CA MET A 67 -6.65 3.18 -4.46
C MET A 67 -5.61 2.06 -4.37
N LYS A 68 -5.74 1.02 -5.20
CA LYS A 68 -4.74 -0.05 -5.32
C LYS A 68 -3.35 0.52 -5.61
N THR A 69 -3.25 1.40 -6.61
CA THR A 69 -1.98 2.03 -7.01
C THR A 69 -1.40 2.90 -5.91
N MET A 70 -2.25 3.65 -5.19
CA MET A 70 -1.83 4.45 -4.04
C MET A 70 -1.27 3.58 -2.91
N CYS A 71 -1.93 2.46 -2.59
CA CYS A 71 -1.46 1.53 -1.56
C CYS A 71 -0.09 0.94 -1.90
N LEU A 72 0.14 0.54 -3.15
CA LEU A 72 1.44 0.07 -3.63
C LEU A 72 2.52 1.14 -3.47
N ALA A 73 2.28 2.36 -3.95
CA ALA A 73 3.25 3.44 -3.85
C ALA A 73 3.59 3.80 -2.39
N MET A 74 2.59 3.74 -1.50
CA MET A 74 2.81 3.94 -0.06
C MET A 74 3.62 2.79 0.55
N ALA A 75 3.35 1.54 0.18
CA ALA A 75 4.10 0.39 0.64
C ALA A 75 5.59 0.49 0.24
N GLU A 76 5.87 0.86 -1.01
CA GLU A 76 7.24 1.12 -1.49
C GLU A 76 7.96 2.20 -0.69
N LYS A 77 7.25 3.29 -0.35
CA LYS A 77 7.82 4.35 0.50
C LYS A 77 8.11 3.87 1.91
N ILE A 78 7.24 3.05 2.50
CA ILE A 78 7.47 2.45 3.82
C ILE A 78 8.67 1.50 3.79
N GLU A 79 8.80 0.69 2.74
CA GLU A 79 9.94 -0.21 2.60
C GLU A 79 11.26 0.55 2.49
N ALA A 80 11.29 1.67 1.74
CA ALA A 80 12.44 2.56 1.70
C ALA A 80 12.80 3.15 3.08
N MET A 81 11.79 3.55 3.88
CA MET A 81 12.01 4.05 5.25
C MET A 81 12.57 2.96 6.19
N LYS A 82 12.04 1.73 6.11
CA LYS A 82 12.57 0.58 6.87
C LYS A 82 14.05 0.33 6.55
N ASN A 83 14.39 0.29 5.26
CA ASN A 83 15.76 0.08 4.80
C ASN A 83 16.72 1.19 5.25
N ALA A 84 16.27 2.45 5.29
CA ALA A 84 17.07 3.55 5.80
C ALA A 84 17.37 3.40 7.30
N LEU A 85 16.39 2.93 8.09
CA LEU A 85 16.57 2.65 9.52
C LEU A 85 17.48 1.44 9.80
N ASP A 86 17.59 0.50 8.86
CA ASP A 86 18.52 -0.63 8.95
C ASP A 86 19.94 -0.24 8.51
N GLY A 87 20.07 0.56 7.44
CA GLY A 87 21.35 1.05 6.93
C GLY A 87 22.02 2.10 7.82
N GLY A 88 21.25 2.92 8.54
CA GLY A 88 21.78 3.90 9.51
C GLY A 88 22.51 3.26 10.70
N ASN A 89 22.22 1.99 11.02
CA ASN A 89 22.87 1.26 12.12
C ASN A 89 24.26 0.68 11.75
N MET A 90 24.67 0.70 10.48
CA MET A 90 25.95 0.10 10.05
C MET A 90 27.16 1.05 10.13
N GLN A 91 26.98 2.35 10.41
CA GLN A 91 28.09 3.33 10.40
C GLN A 91 28.75 3.64 11.74
N GLU A 92 28.25 3.14 12.88
CA GLU A 92 28.85 3.40 14.21
C GLU A 92 29.88 2.35 14.67
N SER A 93 30.14 1.31 13.87
CA SER A 93 31.05 0.20 14.25
C SER A 93 32.30 0.13 13.38
N ALA A 94 33.07 1.22 13.27
CA ALA A 94 34.45 1.16 12.79
C ALA A 94 35.39 1.51 13.96
N PRO A 95 36.24 0.58 14.43
CA PRO A 95 37.16 0.87 15.52
C PRO A 95 38.20 1.88 15.03
N ARG A 96 38.29 3.02 15.70
CA ARG A 96 39.44 3.93 15.59
C ARG A 96 40.68 3.17 16.04
N ALA A 97 41.47 2.70 15.09
CA ALA A 97 42.82 2.26 15.37
C ALA A 97 43.68 3.49 15.65
N GLU A 98 43.96 3.73 16.93
CA GLU A 98 44.99 4.63 17.39
C GLU A 98 46.33 4.16 16.83
N THR A 99 46.98 5.02 16.04
CA THR A 99 48.37 4.83 15.62
C THR A 99 49.22 5.69 16.54
N HIS A 100 50.09 5.04 17.30
CA HIS A 100 51.10 5.65 18.15
C HIS A 100 52.48 5.15 17.73
#